data_AF-A0A970QCE5-F1
#
_entry.id   AF-A0A970QCE5-F1
#
_cell.length_a   1.000
_cell.length_b   1.000
_cell.length_c   1.000
_cell.angle_alpha   90.00
_cell.angle_beta   90.00
_cell.angle_gamma   90.00
#
_symmetry.space_group_name_H-M   'P 1'
#
loop_
_entity.id
_entity.type
_entity.pdbx_description
1 polymer ?
#
loop_
_entity_poly.entity_id
_entity_poly.type
_entity_poly.pdbx_seq_one_letter_code
_entity_poly.pdbx_strand_id
1 'polypeptide(L)'
;TIVDGIQGNGQYVGTYLAHGANSPGWWGEGEIKFFIDGDTEFPTICGTGEEDYFCGSYGYNEIKQDGKYVYESFSSPYAGFHHIPFDGEQRRFGQYRWHITDPVRFREDLRITIQSLGWQSQGRYLPLQDDLASVAFWYQMEPHAPFPALPDREALVITN
;
A
#
# COMPACT_ATOMS: atom_id res chain seq x y z
N THR A 1 2.47 -8.04 -0.34
CA THR A 1 1.33 -8.30 -1.24
C THR A 1 0.08 -7.70 -0.63
N ILE A 2 -0.75 -7.01 -1.42
CA ILE A 2 -2.02 -6.44 -0.93
C ILE A 2 -3.11 -7.51 -0.98
N VAL A 3 -3.26 -8.19 -2.12
CA VAL A 3 -4.19 -9.32 -2.29
C VAL A 3 -3.70 -10.24 -3.40
N ASP A 4 -3.96 -11.54 -3.24
CA ASP A 4 -3.59 -12.58 -4.20
C ASP A 4 -4.62 -13.72 -4.15
N GLY A 5 -4.64 -14.55 -5.19
CA GLY A 5 -5.51 -15.73 -5.27
C GLY A 5 -6.99 -15.42 -5.56
N ILE A 6 -7.33 -14.19 -5.94
CA ILE A 6 -8.68 -13.88 -6.40
C ILE A 6 -8.89 -14.56 -7.76
N GLN A 7 -9.96 -15.34 -7.88
CA GLN A 7 -10.39 -15.97 -9.13
C GLN A 7 -11.86 -15.68 -9.38
N GLY A 8 -12.21 -15.48 -10.65
CA GLY A 8 -13.55 -15.18 -11.13
C GLY A 8 -13.69 -13.77 -11.69
N ASN A 9 -14.93 -13.35 -11.91
CA ASN A 9 -15.27 -12.06 -12.50
C ASN A 9 -15.65 -11.07 -11.40
N GLY A 10 -15.06 -9.87 -11.42
CA GLY A 10 -15.30 -8.89 -10.37
C GLY A 10 -14.70 -7.52 -10.60
N GLN A 11 -14.70 -6.75 -9.52
CA GLN A 11 -14.10 -5.41 -9.46
C GLN A 11 -13.49 -5.15 -8.10
N TYR A 12 -12.25 -4.66 -8.11
CA TYR A 12 -11.56 -4.13 -6.95
C TYR A 12 -12.00 -2.70 -6.69
N VAL A 13 -12.34 -2.40 -5.43
CA VAL A 13 -12.95 -1.13 -5.02
C VAL A 13 -12.10 -0.33 -4.04
N GLY A 14 -10.94 -0.85 -3.62
CA GLY A 14 -9.97 -0.05 -2.88
C GLY A 14 -9.18 -0.81 -1.84
N THR A 15 -8.32 -0.07 -1.16
CA THR A 15 -7.44 -0.56 -0.09
C THR A 15 -7.29 0.47 1.01
N TYR A 16 -7.13 -0.05 2.22
CA TYR A 16 -6.45 0.66 3.30
C TYR A 16 -5.07 0.05 3.51
N LEU A 17 -4.04 0.87 3.65
CA LEU A 17 -2.65 0.47 3.91
C LEU A 17 -2.14 1.19 5.16
N ALA A 18 -1.65 0.41 6.12
CA ALA A 18 -0.85 0.89 7.24
C ALA A 18 0.63 0.63 6.94
N HIS A 19 1.45 1.67 7.09
CA HIS A 19 2.89 1.62 6.84
C HIS A 19 3.65 2.13 8.06
N GLY A 20 4.45 1.26 8.67
CA GLY A 20 5.42 1.57 9.72
C GLY A 20 6.83 1.62 9.13
N ALA A 21 7.31 2.82 8.81
CA ALA A 21 8.64 3.00 8.22
C ALA A 21 9.72 2.95 9.29
N ASN A 22 10.63 1.98 9.17
CA ASN A 22 11.75 1.72 10.07
C ASN A 22 13.07 2.27 9.51
N SER A 23 13.16 2.41 8.19
CA SER A 23 14.37 2.90 7.53
C SER A 23 14.47 4.43 7.58
N PRO A 24 15.68 5.02 7.61
CA PRO A 24 15.84 6.48 7.49
C PRO A 24 15.61 6.95 6.04
N GLY A 25 15.03 8.14 5.88
CA GLY A 25 14.82 8.78 4.57
C GLY A 25 13.42 8.54 3.99
N TRP A 26 13.27 8.80 2.68
CA TRP A 26 11.99 8.65 1.99
C TRP A 26 11.67 7.17 1.74
N TRP A 27 10.44 6.75 2.06
CA TRP A 27 10.01 5.36 2.13
C TRP A 27 8.96 4.97 1.08
N GLY A 28 8.39 5.95 0.37
CA GLY A 28 7.19 5.75 -0.46
C GLY A 28 7.44 5.55 -1.95
N GLU A 29 8.65 5.17 -2.40
CA GLU A 29 8.97 4.97 -3.83
C GLU A 29 8.37 3.66 -4.40
N GLY A 30 7.70 2.88 -3.57
CA GLY A 30 7.21 1.55 -3.92
C GLY A 30 6.05 1.55 -4.92
N GLU A 31 6.25 0.96 -6.09
CA GLU A 31 5.19 0.84 -7.10
C GLU A 31 4.09 -0.14 -6.64
N ILE A 32 2.83 0.28 -6.77
CA ILE A 32 1.70 -0.66 -6.79
C ILE A 32 1.59 -1.32 -8.17
N LYS A 33 1.26 -2.60 -8.20
CA LYS A 33 1.17 -3.41 -9.43
C LYS A 33 -0.09 -4.26 -9.41
N PHE A 34 -0.90 -4.14 -10.46
CA PHE A 34 -2.10 -4.95 -10.68
C PHE A 34 -1.84 -5.92 -11.82
N PHE A 35 -1.86 -7.20 -11.49
CA PHE A 35 -1.82 -8.32 -12.42
C PHE A 35 -3.27 -8.74 -12.63
N ILE A 36 -3.75 -8.67 -13.86
CA ILE A 36 -5.16 -8.85 -14.21
C ILE A 36 -5.25 -9.95 -15.27
N ASP A 37 -6.19 -10.88 -15.09
CA ASP A 37 -6.60 -11.86 -16.11
C ASP A 37 -5.42 -12.63 -16.75
N GLY A 38 -4.62 -13.30 -15.91
CA GLY A 38 -3.51 -14.16 -16.34
C GLY A 38 -2.15 -13.49 -16.44
N ASP A 39 -2.02 -12.21 -16.07
CA ASP A 39 -0.73 -11.53 -15.98
C ASP A 39 0.24 -12.26 -15.02
N THR A 40 1.49 -12.45 -15.46
CA THR A 40 2.51 -13.18 -14.68
C THR A 40 3.68 -12.27 -14.29
N GLU A 41 4.61 -12.04 -15.21
CA GLU A 41 5.81 -11.23 -14.99
C GLU A 41 5.52 -9.73 -15.05
N PHE A 42 4.67 -9.31 -15.99
CA PHE A 42 4.36 -7.90 -16.23
C PHE A 42 2.91 -7.60 -15.81
N PRO A 43 2.68 -6.57 -14.98
CA PRO A 43 1.34 -6.15 -14.60
C PRO A 43 0.70 -5.29 -15.70
N THR A 44 -0.61 -5.42 -15.89
CA THR A 44 -1.41 -4.53 -16.74
C THR A 44 -1.40 -3.08 -16.24
N ILE A 45 -1.42 -2.87 -14.91
CA ILE A 45 -1.30 -1.53 -14.31
C ILE A 45 -0.08 -1.49 -13.39
N CYS A 46 0.82 -0.55 -13.68
CA CYS A 46 1.99 -0.25 -12.85
C CYS A 46 1.91 1.21 -12.39
N GLY A 47 1.94 1.43 -11.08
CA GLY A 47 2.08 2.76 -10.48
C GLY A 47 3.52 3.26 -10.53
N THR A 48 3.74 4.46 -10.00
CA THR A 48 5.04 5.16 -9.98
C THR A 48 5.64 5.30 -8.59
N GLY A 49 4.81 5.16 -7.55
CA GLY A 49 5.18 5.25 -6.15
C GLY A 49 3.96 4.94 -5.27
N GLU A 50 4.20 4.69 -3.99
CA GLU A 50 3.15 4.39 -3.02
C GLU A 50 2.33 5.66 -2.77
N GLU A 51 3.02 6.77 -2.59
CA GLU A 51 2.45 8.10 -2.38
C GLU A 51 1.66 8.57 -3.63
N ASP A 52 2.15 8.23 -4.82
CA ASP A 52 1.45 8.54 -6.07
C ASP A 52 0.15 7.74 -6.18
N TYR A 53 0.17 6.46 -5.79
CA TYR A 53 -1.04 5.64 -5.77
C TYR A 53 -2.10 6.19 -4.82
N PHE A 54 -1.72 6.70 -3.66
CA PHE A 54 -2.65 7.31 -2.70
C PHE A 54 -3.00 8.78 -2.99
N CYS A 55 -2.69 9.27 -4.20
CA CYS A 55 -3.09 10.58 -4.72
C CYS A 55 -2.49 11.79 -3.96
N GLY A 56 -1.30 11.65 -3.39
CA GLY A 56 -0.52 12.81 -2.99
C GLY A 56 0.73 12.95 -3.87
N SER A 57 1.80 13.56 -3.34
CA SER A 57 3.06 13.77 -4.05
C SER A 57 4.14 14.37 -3.13
N TYR A 58 5.36 14.56 -3.64
CA TYR A 58 6.46 15.31 -2.99
C TYR A 58 6.79 14.81 -1.57
N GLY A 59 6.88 13.50 -1.38
CA GLY A 59 7.20 12.91 -0.08
C GLY A 59 6.13 13.16 0.99
N TYR A 60 4.92 13.54 0.57
CA TYR A 60 3.79 14.02 1.38
C TYR A 60 4.13 15.18 2.32
N ASN A 61 4.91 16.11 1.77
CA ASN A 61 5.36 17.33 2.45
C ASN A 61 6.08 17.02 3.76
N GLU A 62 7.05 16.11 3.69
CA GLU A 62 7.93 15.76 4.80
C GLU A 62 8.70 17.01 5.28
N ILE A 63 8.52 17.36 6.55
CA ILE A 63 9.20 18.47 7.22
C ILE A 63 9.91 17.93 8.45
N LYS A 64 11.12 18.43 8.71
CA LYS A 64 11.85 18.13 9.95
C LYS A 64 11.54 19.18 11.01
N GLN A 65 10.91 18.78 12.10
CA GLN A 65 10.57 19.63 13.25
C GLN A 65 11.06 18.98 14.54
N ASP A 66 11.80 19.72 15.36
CA ASP A 66 12.33 19.24 16.66
C ASP A 66 13.05 17.89 16.59
N GLY A 67 13.77 17.66 15.49
CA GLY A 67 14.51 16.41 15.24
C GLY A 67 13.67 15.24 14.72
N LYS A 68 12.35 15.39 14.60
CA LYS A 68 11.42 14.37 14.08
C LYS A 68 10.93 14.74 12.68
N TYR A 69 10.54 13.73 11.91
CA TYR A 69 9.84 13.90 10.64
C TYR A 69 8.34 14.07 10.90
N VAL A 70 7.75 15.07 10.25
CA VAL A 70 6.31 15.37 10.30
C VAL A 70 5.82 15.49 8.87
N TYR A 71 4.61 15.03 8.60
CA TYR A 71 3.99 15.03 7.29
C TYR A 71 2.64 15.71 7.34
N GLU A 72 2.21 16.25 6.21
CA GLU A 72 0.90 16.87 6.08
C GLU A 72 -0.16 15.82 5.78
N SER A 73 -1.12 15.68 6.67
CA SER A 73 -2.25 14.74 6.48
C SER A 73 -3.33 15.38 5.61
N PHE A 74 -3.96 14.57 4.77
CA PHE A 74 -5.14 14.99 4.00
C PHE A 74 -6.20 13.90 4.00
N SER A 75 -7.45 14.33 3.80
CA SER A 75 -8.59 13.42 3.69
C SER A 75 -9.55 13.94 2.64
N SER A 76 -9.98 13.03 1.77
CA SER A 76 -11.01 13.25 0.76
C SER A 76 -11.95 12.04 0.71
N PRO A 77 -13.08 12.12 -0.01
CA PRO A 77 -14.00 10.99 -0.14
C PRO A 77 -13.39 9.71 -0.71
N TYR A 78 -12.34 9.81 -1.55
CA TYR A 78 -11.79 8.66 -2.30
C TYR A 78 -10.33 8.36 -2.00
N ALA A 79 -9.59 9.28 -1.37
CA ALA A 79 -8.22 9.02 -0.97
C ALA A 79 -7.85 9.85 0.27
N GLY A 80 -6.87 9.37 1.02
CA GLY A 80 -6.35 10.08 2.18
C GLY A 80 -5.06 9.49 2.71
N PHE A 81 -4.35 10.32 3.45
CA PHE A 81 -3.11 9.98 4.13
C PHE A 81 -3.10 10.63 5.51
N HIS A 82 -2.72 9.84 6.51
CA HIS A 82 -2.68 10.24 7.89
C HIS A 82 -1.34 9.86 8.50
N HIS A 83 -0.59 10.87 8.94
CA HIS A 83 0.56 10.67 9.81
C HIS A 83 0.07 10.41 11.24
N ILE A 84 0.51 9.31 11.82
CA ILE A 84 0.13 8.87 13.17
C ILE A 84 1.29 9.21 14.10
N PRO A 85 1.15 10.21 14.99
CA PRO A 85 2.20 10.54 15.96
C PRO A 85 2.54 9.32 16.82
N PHE A 86 3.83 9.05 16.95
CA PHE A 86 4.34 7.97 17.77
C PHE A 86 5.59 8.41 18.53
N ASP A 87 5.72 7.96 19.78
CA ASP A 87 6.83 8.33 20.68
C ASP A 87 8.09 7.46 20.49
N GLY A 88 8.11 6.58 19.48
CA GLY A 88 9.29 5.80 19.08
C GLY A 88 9.95 6.30 17.79
N GLU A 89 10.93 5.54 17.29
CA GLU A 89 11.67 5.88 16.07
C GLU A 89 10.89 5.55 14.78
N GLN A 90 10.01 4.55 14.84
CA GLN A 90 9.17 4.16 13.70
C GLN A 90 8.19 5.27 13.33
N ARG A 91 8.17 5.65 12.05
CA ARG A 91 7.19 6.60 11.51
C ARG A 91 5.97 5.82 11.02
N ARG A 92 4.77 6.25 11.40
CA ARG A 92 3.53 5.48 11.18
C ARG A 92 2.54 6.23 10.32
N PHE A 93 1.99 5.53 9.34
CA PHE A 93 1.11 6.11 8.34
C PHE A 93 -0.12 5.22 8.13
N GLY A 94 -1.27 5.86 7.97
CA GLY A 94 -2.49 5.25 7.47
C GLY A 94 -2.88 5.88 6.14
N GLN A 95 -3.18 5.05 5.15
CA GLN A 95 -3.45 5.47 3.78
C GLN A 95 -4.67 4.74 3.24
N TYR A 96 -5.51 5.42 2.47
CA TYR A 96 -6.62 4.77 1.79
C TYR A 96 -6.82 5.30 0.39
N ARG A 97 -7.28 4.42 -0.49
CA ARG A 97 -7.81 4.78 -1.82
C ARG A 97 -9.00 3.90 -2.16
N TRP A 98 -10.09 4.54 -2.57
CA TRP A 98 -11.35 3.92 -2.95
C TRP A 98 -11.59 4.10 -4.44
N HIS A 99 -11.55 2.99 -5.18
CA HIS A 99 -11.84 2.92 -6.61
C HIS A 99 -13.36 2.83 -6.87
N ILE A 100 -14.11 3.82 -6.38
CA ILE A 100 -15.58 3.85 -6.53
C ILE A 100 -15.96 4.33 -7.93
N THR A 101 -15.38 5.45 -8.37
CA THR A 101 -15.65 6.05 -9.68
C THR A 101 -14.74 5.49 -10.78
N ASP A 102 -13.64 4.86 -10.39
CA ASP A 102 -12.57 4.30 -11.23
C ASP A 102 -12.27 2.83 -10.88
N PRO A 103 -13.27 1.92 -10.87
CA PRO A 103 -13.07 0.53 -10.45
C PRO A 103 -12.12 -0.22 -11.36
N VAL A 104 -11.23 -1.02 -10.75
CA VAL A 104 -10.34 -1.94 -11.47
C VAL A 104 -11.06 -3.27 -11.65
N ARG A 105 -11.41 -3.60 -12.90
CA ARG A 105 -12.20 -4.79 -13.23
C ARG A 105 -11.31 -5.93 -13.70
N PHE A 106 -11.73 -7.15 -13.41
CA PHE A 106 -11.08 -8.39 -13.82
C PHE A 106 -12.15 -9.43 -14.19
N ARG A 107 -11.82 -10.37 -15.07
CA ARG A 107 -12.71 -11.42 -15.58
C ARG A 107 -12.34 -12.81 -15.10
N GLU A 108 -11.05 -13.09 -14.92
CA GLU A 108 -10.51 -14.42 -14.62
C GLU A 108 -9.79 -14.44 -13.28
N ASP A 109 -8.88 -13.49 -13.03
CA ASP A 109 -8.13 -13.41 -11.77
C ASP A 109 -7.57 -12.00 -11.52
N LEU A 110 -7.22 -11.75 -10.25
CA LEU A 110 -6.61 -10.49 -9.82
C LEU A 110 -5.55 -10.75 -8.75
N ARG A 111 -4.37 -10.19 -8.94
CA ARG A 111 -3.33 -10.08 -7.91
C ARG A 111 -2.82 -8.65 -7.84
N ILE A 112 -2.71 -8.12 -6.63
CA ILE A 112 -2.20 -6.78 -6.38
C ILE A 112 -1.03 -6.84 -5.40
N THR A 113 0.07 -6.24 -5.80
CA THR A 113 1.28 -6.11 -4.98
C THR A 113 1.66 -4.65 -4.84
N ILE A 114 2.33 -4.33 -3.74
CA ILE A 114 3.02 -3.06 -3.58
C ILE A 114 4.43 -3.35 -3.08
N GLN A 115 5.42 -2.63 -3.59
CA GLN A 115 6.80 -2.78 -3.16
C GLN A 115 7.05 -1.96 -1.90
N SER A 116 7.85 -2.50 -0.98
CA SER A 116 8.41 -1.72 0.12
C SER A 116 9.76 -1.18 -0.34
N LEU A 117 9.75 0.02 -0.91
CA LEU A 117 10.90 0.62 -1.58
C LEU A 117 11.02 2.10 -1.24
N GLY A 118 12.20 2.51 -0.80
CA GLY A 118 12.52 3.89 -0.46
C GLY A 118 13.65 4.45 -1.31
N TRP A 119 14.07 5.66 -0.98
CA TRP A 119 15.15 6.35 -1.68
C TRP A 119 16.52 6.12 -1.02
N GLN A 120 17.52 5.78 -1.82
CA GLN A 120 18.93 5.74 -1.45
C GLN A 120 19.73 6.81 -2.21
N SER A 121 20.82 7.27 -1.60
CA SER A 121 21.73 8.23 -2.23
C SER A 121 22.23 7.77 -3.61
N GLN A 122 22.50 8.76 -4.46
CA GLN A 122 23.02 8.60 -5.83
C GLN A 122 22.03 7.96 -6.83
N GLY A 123 20.73 8.26 -6.69
CA GLY A 123 19.71 7.82 -7.63
C GLY A 123 19.42 6.32 -7.56
N ARG A 124 19.62 5.72 -6.39
CA ARG A 124 19.39 4.30 -6.15
C ARG A 124 18.16 4.12 -5.27
N TYR A 125 17.47 3.01 -5.43
CA TYR A 125 16.38 2.63 -4.55
C TYR A 125 16.88 1.77 -3.39
N LEU A 126 16.21 1.89 -2.24
CA LEU A 126 16.46 1.12 -1.03
C LEU A 126 15.32 0.10 -0.85
N PRO A 127 15.57 -1.21 -0.95
CA PRO A 127 14.63 -2.21 -0.46
C PRO A 127 14.47 -2.06 1.06
N LEU A 128 13.24 -1.88 1.52
CA LEU A 128 12.94 -1.57 2.91
C LEU A 128 12.59 -2.84 3.70
N GLN A 129 12.78 -2.76 5.03
CA GLN A 129 12.31 -3.74 6.01
C GLN A 129 11.32 -3.05 6.94
N ASP A 130 10.22 -2.62 6.35
CA ASP A 130 9.18 -1.84 7.02
C ASP A 130 7.96 -2.71 7.35
N ASP A 131 7.19 -2.29 8.35
CA ASP A 131 6.01 -3.02 8.81
C ASP A 131 4.78 -2.60 7.99
N LEU A 132 4.24 -3.52 7.19
CA LEU A 132 3.10 -3.26 6.32
C LEU A 132 1.89 -4.12 6.71
N ALA A 133 0.72 -3.49 6.77
CA ALA A 133 -0.56 -4.18 6.88
C ALA A 133 -1.58 -3.56 5.93
N SER A 134 -2.38 -4.38 5.25
CA SER A 134 -3.38 -3.89 4.30
C SER A 134 -4.71 -4.61 4.43
N VAL A 135 -5.79 -3.92 4.05
CA VAL A 135 -7.11 -4.51 3.83
C VAL A 135 -7.54 -4.17 2.41
N ALA A 136 -7.73 -5.20 1.59
CA ALA A 136 -8.24 -5.09 0.24
C ALA A 136 -9.77 -5.26 0.22
N PHE A 137 -10.45 -4.44 -0.57
CA PHE A 137 -11.90 -4.47 -0.74
C PHE A 137 -12.24 -4.72 -2.21
N TRP A 138 -13.07 -5.72 -2.49
CA TRP A 138 -13.52 -6.04 -3.84
C TRP A 138 -14.91 -6.70 -3.80
N TYR A 139 -15.53 -6.75 -4.97
CA TYR A 139 -16.72 -7.55 -5.24
C TYR A 139 -16.38 -8.55 -6.34
N GLN A 140 -16.89 -9.77 -6.24
CA GLN A 140 -16.80 -10.75 -7.32
C GLN A 140 -18.04 -11.63 -7.37
N MET A 141 -18.21 -12.31 -8.50
CA MET A 141 -19.18 -13.38 -8.66
C MET A 141 -18.71 -14.64 -7.95
N GLU A 142 -19.68 -15.44 -7.47
CA GLU A 142 -19.41 -16.74 -6.86
C GLU A 142 -19.07 -17.82 -7.90
N PRO A 143 -18.29 -18.84 -7.51
CA PRO A 143 -17.70 -19.07 -6.18
C PRO A 143 -16.43 -18.24 -5.93
N HIS A 144 -16.09 -18.07 -4.64
CA HIS A 144 -14.83 -17.47 -4.21
C HIS A 144 -13.77 -18.55 -4.02
N ALA A 145 -12.50 -18.19 -4.28
CA ALA A 145 -11.37 -18.98 -3.78
C ALA A 145 -11.36 -18.94 -2.24
N PRO A 146 -10.88 -20.00 -1.57
CA PRO A 146 -10.67 -19.97 -0.13
C PRO A 146 -9.75 -18.82 0.28
N PHE A 147 -10.12 -18.09 1.33
CA PHE A 147 -9.26 -17.04 1.87
C PHE A 147 -8.04 -17.64 2.59
N PRO A 148 -6.87 -16.97 2.54
CA PRO A 148 -5.74 -17.36 3.37
C PRO A 148 -6.12 -17.32 4.85
N ALA A 149 -5.49 -18.18 5.65
CA ALA A 149 -5.62 -18.11 7.09
C ALA A 149 -5.10 -16.77 7.59
N LEU A 150 -5.79 -16.18 8.57
CA LEU A 150 -5.26 -15.02 9.26
C LEU A 150 -3.97 -15.41 10.01
N PRO A 151 -2.98 -14.50 10.08
CA PRO A 151 -1.83 -14.72 10.94
C PRO A 151 -2.26 -14.97 12.39
N ASP A 152 -1.46 -15.75 13.13
CA ASP A 152 -1.67 -15.88 14.57
C ASP A 152 -1.41 -14.55 15.29
N ARG A 153 -1.85 -14.47 16.55
CA ARG A 153 -1.77 -13.23 17.34
C ARG A 153 -0.32 -12.75 17.48
N GLU A 154 0.62 -13.68 17.62
CA GLU A 154 2.03 -13.44 17.86
C GLU A 154 2.71 -12.85 16.62
N ALA A 155 2.34 -13.29 15.41
CA ALA A 155 2.77 -12.71 14.15
C ALA A 155 2.22 -11.30 13.91
N LEU A 156 1.16 -10.89 14.61
CA LEU A 156 0.59 -9.54 14.54
C LEU A 156 1.22 -8.56 15.55
N VAL A 157 2.14 -9.03 16.41
CA VAL A 157 2.82 -8.17 17.38
C VAL A 157 3.88 -7.33 16.68
N ILE A 158 3.73 -6.00 16.73
CA ILE A 158 4.77 -5.06 16.32
C ILE A 158 5.81 -4.98 17.45
N THR A 159 7.01 -5.51 17.22
CA THR A 159 8.13 -5.43 18.16
C THR A 159 8.96 -4.18 17.88
N ASN A 160 9.17 -3.36 18.90
CA ASN A 160 10.06 -2.19 18.84
C ASN A 160 11.53 -2.57 19.02
#